data_AF-A0A6P3RS49-F1
#
_entry.id   AF-A0A6P3RS49-F1
#
_cell.length_a   1.000
_cell.length_b   1.000
_cell.length_c   1.000
_cell.angle_alpha   90.00
_cell.angle_beta   90.00
_cell.angle_gamma   90.00
#
_symmetry.space_group_name_H-M   'P 1'
#
loop_
_entity.id
_entity.type
_entity.pdbx_description
1 polymer ?
#
loop_
_entity_poly.entity_id
_entity_poly.type
_entity_poly.pdbx_seq_one_letter_code
_entity_poly.pdbx_strand_id
1 'polypeptide(L)' 'MAAKVLSLLPPLLLAAAGLAGLLLLCVPTRDVREPPSLKYGIVLDAGSSHTSMFIYKWPADKENDTGIVGQHSSCDVR' A
#
# COMPACT_ATOMS: atom_id res chain seq x y z
N MET A 1 -7.41 52.23 -14.10
CA MET A 1 -7.32 50.83 -14.58
C MET A 1 -7.03 49.84 -13.45
N ALA A 2 -6.15 50.15 -12.47
CA ALA A 2 -5.82 49.27 -11.34
C ALA A 2 -7.01 48.84 -10.45
N ALA A 3 -7.95 49.74 -10.13
CA ALA A 3 -9.11 49.42 -9.30
C ALA A 3 -10.07 48.37 -9.93
N LYS A 4 -10.15 48.36 -11.27
CA LYS A 4 -10.99 47.44 -12.04
C LYS A 4 -10.37 46.03 -12.12
N VAL A 5 -9.04 45.96 -12.07
CA VAL A 5 -8.28 44.70 -11.95
C VAL A 5 -8.43 44.14 -10.53
N LEU A 6 -8.36 45.00 -9.51
CA LEU A 6 -8.52 44.60 -8.12
C LEU A 6 -9.91 44.04 -7.81
N SER A 7 -10.96 44.56 -8.44
CA SER A 7 -12.34 44.04 -8.28
C SER A 7 -12.58 42.69 -8.98
N LEU A 8 -11.75 42.33 -9.96
CA LEU A 8 -11.85 41.06 -10.70
C LEU A 8 -11.02 39.93 -10.08
N LEU A 9 -10.08 40.25 -9.18
CA LEU A 9 -9.28 39.27 -8.46
C LEU A 9 -10.11 38.29 -7.61
N PRO A 10 -11.07 38.74 -6.75
CA PRO A 10 -11.87 37.83 -5.94
C PRO A 10 -12.71 36.81 -6.73
N PRO A 11 -13.47 37.19 -7.77
CA PRO A 11 -14.25 36.21 -8.54
C PRO A 11 -13.36 35.26 -9.35
N LEU A 12 -12.20 35.72 -9.83
CA LEU A 12 -11.24 34.88 -10.53
C LEU A 12 -10.63 33.82 -9.60
N LEU A 13 -10.28 34.22 -8.38
CA LEU A 13 -9.80 33.29 -7.35
C LEU A 13 -10.87 32.26 -6.97
N LEU A 14 -12.13 32.69 -6.84
CA LEU A 14 -13.25 31.77 -6.57
C LEU A 14 -13.43 30.77 -7.71
N ALA A 15 -13.39 31.24 -8.97
CA ALA A 15 -13.51 30.39 -10.14
C ALA A 15 -12.36 29.39 -10.24
N ALA A 16 -11.12 29.83 -9.97
CA ALA A 16 -9.94 28.96 -9.95
C ALA A 16 -10.04 27.90 -8.84
N ALA A 17 -10.47 28.28 -7.63
CA ALA A 17 -10.66 27.36 -6.53
C ALA A 17 -11.76 26.33 -6.81
N GLY A 18 -12.88 26.77 -7.41
CA GLY A 18 -13.97 25.88 -7.82
C GLY A 18 -13.54 24.90 -8.90
N LEU A 19 -12.79 25.37 -9.91
CA LEU A 19 -12.23 24.52 -10.95
C LEU A 19 -11.24 23.50 -10.37
N ALA A 20 -10.37 23.92 -9.45
CA ALA A 20 -9.45 23.03 -8.77
C ALA A 20 -10.20 21.95 -7.96
N GLY A 21 -11.25 22.33 -7.22
CA GLY A 21 -12.10 21.39 -6.49
C GLY A 21 -12.80 20.38 -7.41
N LEU A 22 -13.36 20.85 -8.53
CA LEU A 22 -14.00 19.98 -9.53
C LEU A 22 -12.99 19.00 -10.15
N LEU A 23 -11.77 19.47 -10.47
CA LEU A 23 -10.70 18.62 -10.97
C LEU A 23 -10.31 17.55 -9.94
N LEU A 24 -10.17 17.92 -8.66
CA LEU A 24 -9.88 16.95 -7.59
C LEU A 24 -10.99 15.89 -7.42
N LEU A 25 -12.25 16.26 -7.67
CA LEU A 25 -13.39 15.33 -7.65
C LEU A 25 -13.46 14.44 -8.89
N CYS A 26 -13.10 14.96 -10.06
CA CYS A 26 -13.21 14.25 -11.33
C CYS A 26 -12.00 13.38 -11.66
N VAL A 27 -10.81 13.70 -11.14
CA VAL A 27 -9.61 12.90 -11.36
C VAL A 27 -9.69 11.64 -10.51
N PRO A 28 -9.70 10.43 -11.12
CA PRO A 28 -9.67 9.20 -10.37
C PRO A 28 -8.38 9.15 -9.55
N THR A 29 -8.49 9.21 -8.23
CA THR A 29 -7.40 8.85 -7.35
C THR A 29 -7.13 7.37 -7.58
N ARG A 30 -5.92 7.02 -8.04
CA ARG A 30 -5.51 5.61 -8.02
C ARG A 30 -5.58 5.19 -6.56
N ASP A 31 -6.25 4.09 -6.25
CA ASP A 31 -6.17 3.50 -4.93
C ASP A 31 -4.70 3.39 -4.56
N VAL A 32 -4.32 4.04 -3.45
CA VAL A 32 -3.07 3.70 -2.77
C VAL A 32 -3.30 2.27 -2.34
N ARG A 33 -2.86 1.30 -3.16
CA ARG A 33 -3.00 -0.12 -2.84
C ARG A 33 -2.38 -0.31 -1.47
N GLU A 34 -3.22 -0.57 -0.48
CA GLU A 34 -2.74 -1.00 0.82
C GLU A 34 -1.83 -2.21 0.59
N PRO A 35 -0.69 -2.30 1.32
CA PRO A 35 0.15 -3.47 1.21
C PRO A 35 -0.72 -4.71 1.44
N PRO A 36 -0.65 -5.72 0.57
CA PRO A 36 -1.49 -6.89 0.68
C PRO A 36 -1.32 -7.54 2.05
N SER A 37 -2.41 -8.06 2.59
CA SER A 37 -2.38 -8.80 3.85
C SER A 37 -1.39 -9.96 3.74
N LEU A 38 -0.66 -10.25 4.81
CA LEU A 38 0.32 -11.34 4.83
C LEU A 38 -0.32 -12.61 5.38
N LYS A 39 -0.07 -13.74 4.71
CA LYS A 39 -0.31 -15.09 5.24
C LYS A 39 0.99 -15.67 5.79
N TYR A 40 0.86 -16.65 6.69
CA TYR A 40 1.97 -17.32 7.33
C TYR A 40 1.83 -18.84 7.25
N GLY A 41 2.95 -19.54 7.19
CA GLY A 41 3.03 -20.99 7.27
C GLY A 41 4.17 -21.40 8.21
N ILE A 42 4.00 -22.50 8.95
CA ILE A 42 5.00 -22.99 9.89
C ILE A 42 5.37 -24.42 9.48
N VAL A 43 6.66 -24.71 9.40
CA VAL A 43 7.22 -26.04 9.14
C VAL A 43 8.09 -26.44 10.32
N LEU A 44 7.85 -27.63 10.87
CA LEU A 44 8.71 -28.27 11.86
C LEU A 44 9.49 -29.38 11.15
N ASP A 45 10.78 -29.15 10.94
CA ASP A 45 11.72 -30.12 10.40
C ASP A 45 12.30 -30.96 11.53
N ALA A 46 11.75 -32.16 11.70
CA ALA A 46 12.12 -33.10 12.76
C ALA A 46 13.29 -33.98 12.30
N GLY A 47 14.48 -33.39 12.28
CA GLY A 47 15.72 -34.11 12.03
C GLY A 47 16.07 -35.10 13.15
N SER A 48 16.93 -36.07 12.86
CA SER A 48 17.34 -37.09 13.84
C SER A 48 18.13 -36.53 15.03
N SER A 49 18.79 -35.38 14.86
CA SER A 49 19.69 -34.80 15.87
C SER A 49 19.15 -33.54 16.53
N HIS A 50 18.25 -32.83 15.84
CA HIS A 50 17.63 -31.60 16.31
C HIS A 50 16.34 -31.38 15.53
N THR A 51 15.43 -30.61 16.09
CA THR A 51 14.23 -30.15 15.38
C THR A 51 14.39 -28.68 15.06
N SER A 52 14.14 -28.28 13.82
CA SER A 52 14.14 -26.88 13.42
C SER A 52 12.71 -26.44 13.08
N MET A 53 12.29 -25.28 13.59
CA MET A 53 11.04 -24.64 13.20
C MET A 53 11.33 -23.49 12.24
N PHE A 54 10.61 -23.43 11.12
CA PHE A 54 10.68 -22.36 10.13
C PHE A 54 9.31 -21.71 9.98
N ILE A 55 9.28 -20.37 10.02
CA ILE A 55 8.09 -19.58 9.74
C ILE A 55 8.28 -18.93 8.38
N TYR A 56 7.33 -19.12 7.48
CA TYR A 56 7.26 -18.51 6.16
C TYR A 56 6.15 -17.47 6.10
N LYS A 57 6.30 -16.48 5.22
CA LYS A 57 5.27 -15.48 4.94
C LYS A 57 5.17 -15.17 3.45
N TRP A 58 3.97 -14.78 3.00
CA TRP A 58 3.72 -14.34 1.63
C TRP A 58 2.52 -13.38 1.55
N PRO A 59 2.46 -12.50 0.53
CA PRO A 59 1.26 -11.73 0.20
C PRO A 59 0.06 -12.63 -0.07
N ALA A 60 -1.07 -12.36 0.58
CA ALA A 60 -2.30 -13.15 0.48
C ALA A 60 -2.91 -13.12 -0.93
N ASP A 61 -2.68 -12.04 -1.67
CA ASP A 61 -3.13 -11.84 -3.05
C ASP A 61 -2.28 -12.59 -4.09
N LYS A 62 -1.17 -13.21 -3.65
CA LYS A 62 -0.21 -13.93 -4.51
C LYS A 62 0.11 -15.34 -4.00
N GLU A 63 -0.84 -15.99 -3.34
CA GLU A 63 -0.60 -17.32 -2.76
C GLU A 63 -0.29 -18.42 -3.79
N ASN A 64 -0.74 -18.26 -5.05
CA ASN A 64 -0.55 -19.23 -6.13
C ASN A 64 0.64 -18.89 -7.04
N ASP A 65 1.34 -17.79 -6.78
CA ASP A 65 2.48 -17.35 -7.57
C ASP A 65 3.75 -18.09 -7.11
N THR A 66 4.53 -18.59 -8.06
CA THR A 66 5.78 -19.28 -7.76
C THR A 66 6.84 -18.33 -7.20
N GLY A 67 7.58 -18.75 -6.17
CA GLY A 67 8.73 -18.00 -5.64
C GLY A 67 8.37 -16.80 -4.76
N ILE A 68 7.10 -16.64 -4.37
CA ILE A 68 6.63 -15.53 -3.52
C ILE A 68 6.75 -15.84 -2.02
N VAL A 69 6.85 -17.11 -1.64
CA VAL A 69 7.01 -17.54 -0.25
C VAL A 69 8.44 -17.29 0.23
N GLY A 70 8.59 -16.49 1.28
CA GLY A 70 9.89 -16.19 1.90
C GLY A 70 9.96 -16.63 3.35
N GLN A 71 11.14 -17.07 3.80
CA GLN A 71 11.38 -17.35 5.22
C GLN A 71 11.31 -16.04 6.02
N HIS A 72 10.51 -16.04 7.08
CA HIS A 72 10.36 -14.93 8.00
C HIS A 72 11.28 -15.07 9.21
N SER A 73 11.26 -16.23 9.86
CA SER A 73 12.07 -16.53 11.04
C SER A 73 12.30 -18.03 11.18
N SER A 74 13.26 -18.41 12.02
CA SER A 74 13.55 -19.80 12.36
C SER A 74 13.95 -19.94 13.83
N CYS A 75 13.75 -21.14 14.37
CA CYS A 75 14.12 -21.51 15.72
C CYS A 75 14.70 -22.93 15.72
N ASP A 76 15.85 -23.10 16.36
CA ASP A 76 16.38 -24.43 16.69
C ASP A 76 15.71 -24.88 18.00
N VAL A 77 14.81 -25.86 17.87
CA VAL A 77 14.05 -26.41 19.00
C VAL A 77 14.96 -27.43 19.68
N ARG A 78 15.49 -27.02 20.83
CA ARG A 78 16.30 -27.86 21.71
C ARG A 78 15.52 -29.02 22.31
#